data_AF-A0A0B4E5B7-F1
#
_entry.id   AF-A0A0B4E5B7-F1
#
_cell.length_a   1.000
_cell.length_b   1.000
_cell.length_c   1.000
_cell.angle_alpha   90.00
_cell.angle_beta   90.00
_cell.angle_gamma   90.00
#
_symmetry.space_group_name_H-M   'P 1'
#
loop_
_entity.id
_entity.type
_entity.pdbx_description
1 polymer ?
#
loop_
_entity_poly.entity_id
_entity_poly.type
_entity_poly.pdbx_seq_one_letter_code
_entity_poly.pdbx_strand_id
1 'polypeptide(L)'
;MCTNSQKTKTHIHTNHPGQVLEIAAALGNLNNIKIENMLIQHRNLLVTEAELSQVEGLSKSKVETFLLRSENATPIAYFAIVDNIDLGNRFLDDGATAVLVGGQTKNPSVSDIETGLKKIHAKTIIILPNNKNIISSAKMAAERSEKEVIVFETKSMLEGHYVVKHKEESMEILLQQLTRNYSIEITKASRNTKVDDLEIEKGDCIALVNGRIVEKAKNNATLIKTLYARYLNRDSLSIFAVLGKDKEEEGIKALKEHSSRIRYQEFEAKQENYPYYIYVEQRDPNLPRIAIVTDSASDLTPELMKGYDIHIIPLRLKIGDKNYEDGVTITRKEFWNRILREKILPKTSQPSPAELHRLYQNLFDKGYESIITILLSSKLSGTQQAAKIAKEMIGNDKEIYIVDSKAVTFAEAHQVLEAARLVKEGASTKAILERLYELQDQMKIYFAVNDISYLQKGGRIGRASSIIGGLLKVKPILKLEDGEVTLETKVIGERGALSYMEKLIKNEGKKNSIILYTAWGGSNQELHNADILKKTSEDSRKIEHRSRFEIGPTIGSHSGPVYGFGMISKIR
;
A
#
# COMPACT_ATOMS: atom_id res chain seq x y z
N MET A 1 16.37 -62.19 16.81
CA MET A 1 17.02 -60.86 16.74
C MET A 1 16.05 -59.89 16.09
N CYS A 2 15.31 -59.13 16.89
CA CYS A 2 14.51 -57.98 16.44
C CYS A 2 14.98 -56.78 17.27
N THR A 3 15.75 -55.87 16.66
CA THR A 3 16.26 -54.67 17.31
C THR A 3 15.52 -53.47 16.77
N ASN A 4 14.39 -53.13 17.39
CA ASN A 4 13.74 -51.84 17.17
C ASN A 4 13.44 -51.21 18.54
N SER A 5 14.44 -50.56 19.13
CA SER A 5 14.28 -49.86 20.41
C SER A 5 13.69 -48.47 20.16
N GLN A 6 12.36 -48.32 20.27
CA GLN A 6 11.75 -46.99 20.32
C GLN A 6 12.12 -46.32 21.65
N LYS A 7 12.75 -45.15 21.58
CA LYS A 7 13.03 -44.29 22.73
C LYS A 7 11.94 -43.26 22.86
N THR A 8 11.26 -43.22 24.00
CA THR A 8 10.23 -42.23 24.30
C THR A 8 10.72 -41.32 25.43
N LYS A 9 10.57 -40.01 25.26
CA LYS A 9 10.87 -39.01 26.29
C LYS A 9 9.56 -38.56 26.93
N THR A 10 9.39 -38.86 28.20
CA THR A 10 8.16 -38.56 28.96
C THR A 10 8.48 -37.57 30.07
N HIS A 11 7.72 -36.48 30.17
CA HIS A 11 7.82 -35.51 31.25
C HIS A 11 6.64 -35.68 32.20
N ILE A 12 6.92 -35.91 33.49
CA ILE A 12 5.91 -36.24 34.51
C ILE A 12 6.10 -35.28 35.69
N HIS A 13 5.02 -34.61 36.09
CA HIS A 13 4.99 -33.78 37.30
C HIS A 13 4.37 -34.62 38.43
N THR A 14 5.11 -34.85 39.52
CA THR A 14 4.63 -35.66 40.65
C THR A 14 5.26 -35.20 41.96
N ASN A 15 4.52 -35.38 43.06
CA ASN A 15 5.05 -35.19 44.42
C ASN A 15 5.75 -36.46 44.96
N HIS A 16 5.67 -37.58 44.23
CA HIS A 16 6.26 -38.87 44.61
C HIS A 16 7.13 -39.42 43.46
N PRO A 17 8.30 -38.80 43.17
CA PRO A 17 9.14 -39.20 42.04
C PRO A 17 9.65 -40.64 42.13
N GLY A 18 9.82 -41.19 43.34
CA GLY A 18 10.26 -42.57 43.54
C GLY A 18 9.30 -43.60 42.93
N GLN A 19 7.99 -43.45 43.14
CA GLN A 19 6.97 -44.36 42.60
C GLN A 19 6.97 -44.33 41.06
N VAL A 20 7.19 -43.15 40.47
CA VAL A 20 7.24 -43.01 39.01
C VAL A 20 8.46 -43.73 38.43
N LEU A 21 9.62 -43.64 39.08
CA LEU A 21 10.81 -44.36 38.65
C LEU A 21 10.65 -45.87 38.77
N GLU A 22 10.01 -46.34 39.84
CA GLU A 22 9.77 -47.76 40.09
C GLU A 22 8.85 -48.37 39.02
N ILE A 23 7.74 -47.68 38.71
CA ILE A 23 6.84 -48.08 37.63
C ILE A 23 7.55 -48.02 36.27
N ALA A 24 8.31 -46.96 36.01
CA ALA A 24 8.98 -46.79 34.72
C ALA A 24 10.12 -47.79 34.50
N ALA A 25 10.82 -48.20 35.56
CA ALA A 25 11.87 -49.22 35.51
C ALA A 25 11.32 -50.63 35.23
N ALA A 26 10.09 -50.92 35.69
CA ALA A 26 9.41 -52.17 35.36
C ALA A 26 9.00 -52.25 33.87
N LEU A 27 8.83 -51.11 33.20
CA LEU A 27 8.39 -51.02 31.80
C LEU A 27 9.54 -50.95 30.79
N GLY A 28 10.76 -50.64 31.23
CA GLY A 28 11.94 -50.63 30.37
C GLY A 28 13.16 -49.94 30.98
N ASN A 29 14.27 -49.95 30.23
CA ASN A 29 15.51 -49.32 30.68
C ASN A 29 15.39 -47.79 30.65
N LEU A 30 15.59 -47.18 31.82
CA LEU A 30 15.60 -45.73 32.00
C LEU A 30 16.99 -45.17 31.69
N ASN A 31 17.07 -44.23 30.74
CA ASN A 31 18.29 -43.50 30.39
C ASN A 31 18.06 -41.99 30.53
N ASN A 32 19.08 -41.24 30.98
CA ASN A 32 19.05 -39.78 31.16
C ASN A 32 17.92 -39.27 32.09
N ILE A 33 17.74 -39.92 33.25
CA ILE A 33 16.78 -39.47 34.28
C ILE A 33 17.21 -38.10 34.82
N LYS A 34 16.31 -37.11 34.77
CA LYS A 34 16.49 -35.79 35.40
C LYS A 34 15.32 -35.53 36.35
N ILE A 35 15.60 -35.45 37.65
CA ILE A 35 14.61 -35.13 38.67
C ILE A 35 14.91 -33.74 39.19
N GLU A 36 14.01 -32.80 38.94
CA GLU A 36 14.16 -31.42 39.39
C GLU A 36 13.11 -31.12 40.46
N ASN A 37 13.55 -30.58 41.59
CA ASN A 37 12.64 -30.11 42.61
C ASN A 37 12.13 -28.72 42.22
N MET A 38 10.93 -28.68 41.66
CA MET A 38 10.28 -27.44 41.19
C MET A 38 10.17 -26.37 42.29
N LEU A 39 10.03 -26.76 43.57
CA LEU A 39 9.98 -25.82 44.69
C LEU A 39 11.35 -25.21 44.98
N ILE A 40 12.44 -25.97 44.84
CA ILE A 40 13.81 -25.46 45.01
C ILE A 40 14.22 -24.61 43.80
N GLN A 41 13.81 -24.99 42.59
CA GLN A 41 14.04 -24.18 41.37
C GLN A 41 13.30 -22.84 41.46
N HIS A 42 12.05 -22.85 41.95
CA HIS A 42 11.28 -21.65 42.24
C HIS A 42 11.88 -20.82 43.39
N ARG A 43 12.34 -21.48 44.47
CA ARG A 43 13.01 -20.80 45.59
C ARG A 43 14.35 -20.18 45.17
N ASN A 44 15.13 -20.82 44.29
CA ASN A 44 16.37 -20.24 43.78
C ASN A 44 16.10 -19.04 42.88
N LEU A 45 15.06 -19.08 42.03
CA LEU A 45 14.57 -17.92 41.28
C LEU A 45 14.18 -16.75 42.22
N LEU A 46 13.42 -17.05 43.29
CA LEU A 46 13.01 -16.09 44.31
C LEU A 46 14.20 -15.55 45.14
N VAL A 47 15.23 -16.37 45.39
CA VAL A 47 16.44 -15.95 46.11
C VAL A 47 17.28 -15.03 45.24
N THR A 48 17.43 -15.30 43.94
CA THR A 48 18.03 -14.33 43.00
C THR A 48 17.26 -13.00 42.94
N GLU A 49 15.91 -13.03 42.97
CA GLU A 49 15.09 -11.81 43.05
C GLU A 49 15.24 -11.08 44.40
N ALA A 50 15.43 -11.81 45.50
CA ALA A 50 15.64 -11.26 46.84
C ALA A 50 17.05 -10.67 47.04
N GLU A 51 18.08 -11.26 46.46
CA GLU A 51 19.46 -10.74 46.47
C GLU A 51 19.57 -9.45 45.63
N LEU A 52 18.87 -9.38 44.50
CA LEU A 52 18.64 -8.14 43.73
C LEU A 52 17.81 -7.09 44.48
N SER A 53 17.27 -7.41 45.67
CA SER A 53 16.43 -6.53 46.48
C SER A 53 17.12 -5.96 47.73
N GLN A 54 18.35 -6.40 48.06
CA GLN A 54 19.05 -5.91 49.25
C GLN A 54 20.10 -4.82 48.99
N VAL A 55 20.35 -4.45 47.73
CA VAL A 55 21.25 -3.34 47.40
C VAL A 55 20.38 -2.15 46.94
N GLU A 56 20.25 -1.18 47.84
CA GLU A 56 19.76 0.21 47.65
C GLU A 56 18.25 0.45 47.40
N GLY A 57 17.50 0.63 48.50
CA GLY A 57 17.14 1.97 48.99
C GLY A 57 16.27 2.92 48.16
N LEU A 58 15.77 2.56 46.97
CA LEU A 58 14.85 3.40 46.19
C LEU A 58 13.66 2.56 45.68
N SER A 59 12.45 3.04 45.95
CA SER A 59 11.14 2.60 45.44
C SER A 59 11.20 1.83 44.10
N LYS A 60 11.13 0.49 44.14
CA LYS A 60 11.04 -0.37 42.94
C LYS A 60 9.67 -0.21 42.26
N SER A 61 9.65 0.36 41.06
CA SER A 61 8.59 0.09 40.08
C SER A 61 8.62 -1.40 39.74
N LYS A 62 7.44 -2.05 39.73
CA LYS A 62 7.29 -3.35 39.05
C LYS A 62 7.70 -3.14 37.60
N VAL A 63 8.60 -3.96 37.07
CA VAL A 63 8.86 -3.99 35.63
C VAL A 63 7.56 -4.41 34.94
N GLU A 64 6.86 -3.47 34.31
CA GLU A 64 5.62 -3.74 33.61
C GLU A 64 5.91 -4.62 32.39
N THR A 65 5.56 -5.91 32.49
CA THR A 65 5.73 -6.88 31.39
C THR A 65 4.65 -6.74 30.31
N PHE A 66 3.59 -5.99 30.57
CA PHE A 66 2.52 -5.73 29.62
C PHE A 66 2.27 -4.23 29.52
N LEU A 67 2.37 -3.71 28.30
CA LEU A 67 2.12 -2.30 28.01
C LEU A 67 0.89 -2.20 27.09
N LEU A 68 0.04 -1.22 27.35
CA LEU A 68 -1.21 -0.99 26.62
C LEU A 68 -1.33 0.48 26.29
N ARG A 69 -1.65 0.82 25.04
CA ARG A 69 -1.95 2.20 24.66
C ARG A 69 -3.38 2.53 25.07
N SER A 70 -3.56 3.60 25.85
CA SER A 70 -4.81 3.96 26.55
C SER A 70 -5.99 4.33 25.64
N GLU A 71 -5.80 4.43 24.34
CA GLU A 71 -6.83 4.77 23.35
C GLU A 71 -7.25 3.53 22.54
N ASN A 72 -8.16 2.72 23.08
CA ASN A 72 -8.90 1.74 22.28
C ASN A 72 -9.94 2.49 21.42
N ALA A 73 -9.69 2.63 20.12
CA ALA A 73 -10.74 2.95 19.14
C ALA A 73 -10.39 2.51 17.71
N THR A 74 -10.28 1.20 17.47
CA THR A 74 -10.43 0.59 16.13
C THR A 74 -10.89 -0.88 16.32
N PRO A 75 -11.68 -1.48 15.41
CA PRO A 75 -12.32 -2.79 15.64
C PRO A 75 -11.32 -3.96 15.78
N ILE A 76 -10.08 -3.78 15.33
CA ILE A 76 -9.00 -4.77 15.35
C ILE A 76 -7.83 -4.24 16.19
N ALA A 77 -7.39 -5.02 17.18
CA ALA A 77 -6.20 -4.71 17.97
C ALA A 77 -4.99 -5.54 17.51
N TYR A 78 -3.82 -4.91 17.45
CA TYR A 78 -2.55 -5.60 17.22
C TYR A 78 -1.83 -5.82 18.55
N PHE A 79 -1.61 -7.08 18.91
CA PHE A 79 -0.97 -7.51 20.15
C PHE A 79 0.38 -8.16 19.85
N ALA A 80 1.48 -7.44 20.07
CA ALA A 80 2.81 -7.95 19.75
C ALA A 80 3.52 -8.53 20.98
N ILE A 81 4.25 -9.62 20.76
CA ILE A 81 5.20 -10.14 21.76
C ILE A 81 6.57 -9.56 21.39
N VAL A 82 7.29 -9.01 22.36
CA VAL A 82 8.55 -8.28 22.14
C VAL A 82 9.60 -8.68 23.17
N ASP A 83 10.87 -8.41 22.88
CA ASP A 83 11.99 -8.82 23.75
C ASP A 83 12.19 -7.91 24.97
N ASN A 84 11.94 -6.60 24.82
CA ASN A 84 12.14 -5.63 25.89
C ASN A 84 11.17 -4.44 25.79
N ILE A 85 11.19 -3.59 26.81
CA ILE A 85 10.30 -2.42 26.93
C ILE A 85 10.59 -1.37 25.84
N ASP A 86 11.85 -1.12 25.51
CA ASP A 86 12.22 -0.11 24.49
C ASP A 86 11.64 -0.47 23.11
N LEU A 87 11.70 -1.74 22.71
CA LEU A 87 11.02 -2.25 21.52
C LEU A 87 9.51 -2.26 21.68
N GLY A 88 9.01 -2.59 22.86
CA GLY A 88 7.58 -2.49 23.16
C GLY A 88 7.03 -1.10 22.88
N ASN A 89 7.70 -0.06 23.39
CA ASN A 89 7.34 1.34 23.14
C ASN A 89 7.40 1.66 21.64
N ARG A 90 8.44 1.21 20.93
CA ARG A 90 8.53 1.41 19.48
C ARG A 90 7.35 0.81 18.72
N PHE A 91 6.92 -0.40 19.09
CA PHE A 91 5.74 -1.03 18.49
C PHE A 91 4.46 -0.25 18.78
N LEU A 92 4.30 0.24 20.02
CA LEU A 92 3.15 1.05 20.40
C LEU A 92 3.11 2.37 19.63
N ASP A 93 4.26 3.03 19.45
CA ASP A 93 4.41 4.26 18.67
C ASP A 93 4.03 4.05 17.20
N ASP A 94 4.49 2.94 16.61
CA ASP A 94 4.21 2.57 15.21
C ASP A 94 2.81 1.96 15.01
N GLY A 95 2.04 1.79 16.09
CA GLY A 95 0.59 1.57 16.01
C GLY A 95 0.08 0.24 16.55
N ALA A 96 0.88 -0.52 17.29
CA ALA A 96 0.40 -1.66 18.06
C ALA A 96 -0.52 -1.19 19.19
N THR A 97 -1.52 -2.01 19.54
CA THR A 97 -2.45 -1.71 20.63
C THR A 97 -1.87 -2.09 21.98
N ALA A 98 -1.24 -3.26 22.03
CA ALA A 98 -0.66 -3.82 23.23
C ALA A 98 0.64 -4.55 22.91
N VAL A 99 1.52 -4.63 23.90
CA VAL A 99 2.75 -5.41 23.82
C VAL A 99 2.97 -6.23 25.09
N LEU A 100 3.46 -7.45 24.91
CA LEU A 100 3.88 -8.34 25.99
C LEU A 100 5.39 -8.57 25.88
N VAL A 101 6.11 -8.20 26.93
CA VAL A 101 7.56 -8.37 27.03
C VAL A 101 7.86 -9.80 27.46
N GLY A 102 8.47 -10.60 26.58
CA GLY A 102 8.75 -12.02 26.79
C GLY A 102 9.91 -12.35 27.74
N GLY A 103 10.53 -11.33 28.36
CA GLY A 103 11.68 -11.48 29.27
C GLY A 103 12.96 -12.01 28.58
N GLN A 104 13.96 -12.43 29.38
CA GLN A 104 15.24 -12.94 28.87
C GLN A 104 15.11 -14.15 27.93
N THR A 105 14.09 -14.98 28.14
CA THR A 105 13.86 -16.21 27.36
C THR A 105 13.05 -15.97 26.08
N LYS A 106 12.54 -14.75 25.86
CA LYS A 106 11.69 -14.33 24.74
C LYS A 106 10.39 -15.13 24.59
N ASN A 107 10.07 -15.99 25.55
CA ASN A 107 9.04 -17.01 25.43
C ASN A 107 8.02 -16.86 26.57
N PRO A 108 7.05 -15.94 26.45
CA PRO A 108 5.97 -15.85 27.42
C PRO A 108 5.19 -17.16 27.51
N SER A 109 4.63 -17.44 28.69
CA SER A 109 3.74 -18.59 28.89
C SER A 109 2.38 -18.35 28.22
N VAL A 110 1.63 -19.42 27.99
CA VAL A 110 0.23 -19.33 27.51
C VAL A 110 -0.61 -18.45 28.45
N SER A 111 -0.38 -18.57 29.77
CA SER A 111 -1.08 -17.77 30.79
C SER A 111 -0.77 -16.27 30.69
N ASP A 112 0.46 -15.90 30.34
CA ASP A 112 0.84 -14.49 30.16
C ASP A 112 0.11 -13.88 28.96
N ILE A 113 0.05 -14.64 27.85
CA ILE A 113 -0.67 -14.25 26.64
C ILE A 113 -2.17 -14.11 26.95
N GLU A 114 -2.78 -15.09 27.61
CA GLU A 114 -4.20 -15.05 28.02
C GLU A 114 -4.50 -13.82 28.90
N THR A 115 -3.61 -13.49 29.83
CA THR A 115 -3.75 -12.31 30.69
C THR A 115 -3.70 -11.02 29.88
N GLY A 116 -2.81 -10.94 28.89
CA GLY A 116 -2.76 -9.80 27.96
C GLY A 116 -4.03 -9.67 27.12
N LEU A 117 -4.54 -10.77 26.57
CA LEU A 117 -5.77 -10.79 25.77
C LEU A 117 -6.99 -10.30 26.56
N LYS A 118 -7.08 -10.60 27.86
CA LYS A 118 -8.16 -10.12 28.73
C LYS A 118 -8.16 -8.60 28.87
N LYS A 119 -6.98 -7.97 28.89
CA LYS A 119 -6.80 -6.51 29.06
C LYS A 119 -7.11 -5.67 27.80
N ILE A 120 -7.17 -6.28 26.62
CA ILE A 120 -7.43 -5.56 25.34
C ILE A 120 -8.93 -5.46 25.10
N HIS A 121 -9.51 -4.30 24.83
CA HIS A 121 -10.98 -4.18 24.69
C HIS A 121 -11.52 -4.45 23.27
N ALA A 122 -10.66 -4.58 22.25
CA ALA A 122 -11.10 -4.83 20.88
C ALA A 122 -11.78 -6.20 20.72
N LYS A 123 -12.73 -6.27 19.77
CA LYS A 123 -13.48 -7.50 19.46
C LYS A 123 -12.60 -8.53 18.76
N THR A 124 -11.80 -8.08 17.80
CA THR A 124 -10.85 -8.90 17.05
C THR A 124 -9.43 -8.52 17.46
N ILE A 125 -8.60 -9.51 17.78
CA ILE A 125 -7.21 -9.31 18.20
C ILE A 125 -6.31 -10.10 17.26
N ILE A 126 -5.35 -9.42 16.64
CA ILE A 126 -4.28 -10.04 15.87
C ILE A 126 -3.06 -10.14 16.78
N ILE A 127 -2.66 -11.36 17.12
CA ILE A 127 -1.44 -11.60 17.91
C ILE A 127 -0.24 -11.83 16.98
N LEU A 128 0.88 -11.18 17.29
CA LEU A 128 2.14 -11.20 16.54
C LEU A 128 3.24 -11.85 17.39
N PRO A 129 3.50 -13.17 17.24
CA PRO A 129 4.59 -13.85 17.90
C PRO A 129 5.96 -13.30 17.49
N ASN A 130 6.89 -13.13 18.43
CA ASN A 130 8.26 -12.70 18.12
C ASN A 130 9.14 -13.79 17.49
N ASN A 131 8.76 -15.06 17.65
CA ASN A 131 9.54 -16.20 17.14
C ASN A 131 8.68 -17.44 16.93
N LYS A 132 9.19 -18.40 16.14
CA LYS A 132 8.47 -19.64 15.80
C LYS A 132 7.98 -20.47 16.98
N ASN A 133 8.67 -20.44 18.13
CA ASN A 133 8.31 -21.24 19.30
C ASN A 133 7.10 -20.67 20.05
N ILE A 134 6.73 -19.41 19.77
CA ILE A 134 5.61 -18.73 20.42
C ILE A 134 4.31 -18.84 19.64
N ILE A 135 4.38 -19.22 18.37
CA ILE A 135 3.20 -19.48 17.54
C ILE A 135 2.28 -20.52 18.20
N SER A 136 2.81 -21.63 18.71
CA SER A 136 1.98 -22.65 19.38
C SER A 136 1.35 -22.14 20.67
N SER A 137 2.10 -21.39 21.49
CA SER A 137 1.57 -20.81 22.72
C SER A 137 0.48 -19.77 22.43
N ALA A 138 0.67 -18.96 21.39
CA ALA A 138 -0.31 -17.99 20.91
C ALA A 138 -1.58 -18.67 20.40
N LYS A 139 -1.47 -19.78 19.65
CA LYS A 139 -2.62 -20.58 19.19
C LYS A 139 -3.40 -21.17 20.35
N MET A 140 -2.72 -21.76 21.34
CA MET A 140 -3.40 -22.28 22.54
C MET A 140 -4.12 -21.17 23.32
N ALA A 141 -3.50 -19.99 23.47
CA ALA A 141 -4.13 -18.86 24.12
C ALA A 141 -5.32 -18.31 23.31
N ALA A 142 -5.24 -18.32 21.97
CA ALA A 142 -6.31 -17.91 21.07
C ALA A 142 -7.52 -18.86 21.16
N GLU A 143 -7.30 -20.18 21.13
CA GLU A 143 -8.36 -21.21 21.25
C GLU A 143 -9.12 -21.13 22.58
N ARG A 144 -8.45 -20.67 23.65
CA ARG A 144 -9.03 -20.51 24.99
C ARG A 144 -9.63 -19.12 25.23
N SER A 145 -9.47 -18.20 24.29
CA SER A 145 -9.99 -16.85 24.43
C SER A 145 -11.49 -16.79 24.13
N GLU A 146 -12.22 -15.98 24.87
CA GLU A 146 -13.62 -15.66 24.57
C GLU A 146 -13.74 -14.61 23.45
N LYS A 147 -12.61 -14.04 22.99
CA LYS A 147 -12.54 -13.05 21.91
C LYS A 147 -12.12 -13.69 20.59
N GLU A 148 -12.40 -13.00 19.50
CA GLU A 148 -11.90 -13.41 18.18
C GLU A 148 -10.39 -13.11 18.11
N VAL A 149 -9.56 -14.14 18.23
CA VAL A 149 -8.10 -14.00 18.21
C VAL A 149 -7.53 -14.69 16.97
N ILE A 150 -6.82 -13.92 16.14
CA ILE A 150 -6.13 -14.38 14.94
C ILE A 150 -4.63 -14.40 15.24
N VAL A 151 -4.00 -15.58 15.13
CA VAL A 151 -2.54 -15.70 15.24
C VAL A 151 -1.93 -15.45 13.87
N PHE A 152 -1.31 -14.29 13.70
CA PHE A 152 -0.57 -13.99 12.48
C PHE A 152 0.86 -14.50 12.69
N GLU A 153 1.23 -15.56 11.95
CA GLU A 153 2.43 -16.37 12.20
C GLU A 153 3.76 -15.70 11.82
N THR A 154 4.08 -14.58 12.44
CA THR A 154 5.40 -13.95 12.34
C THR A 154 6.48 -14.84 12.95
N LYS A 155 7.58 -15.02 12.21
CA LYS A 155 8.71 -15.88 12.57
C LYS A 155 9.82 -15.13 13.29
N SER A 156 9.79 -13.80 13.23
CA SER A 156 10.68 -12.91 13.92
C SER A 156 9.94 -11.70 14.47
N MET A 157 10.58 -10.99 15.39
CA MET A 157 10.04 -9.76 15.94
C MET A 157 9.89 -8.66 14.89
N LEU A 158 10.87 -8.49 13.98
CA LEU A 158 10.78 -7.42 12.98
C LEU A 158 9.76 -7.71 11.87
N GLU A 159 9.37 -8.97 11.64
CA GLU A 159 8.18 -9.28 10.83
C GLU A 159 6.90 -8.74 11.51
N GLY A 160 6.78 -8.90 12.83
CA GLY A 160 5.67 -8.32 13.61
C GLY A 160 5.66 -6.80 13.54
N HIS A 161 6.84 -6.17 13.65
CA HIS A 161 6.99 -4.73 13.50
C HIS A 161 6.52 -4.24 12.12
N TYR A 162 6.93 -4.94 11.06
CA TYR A 162 6.51 -4.65 9.70
C TYR A 162 4.99 -4.73 9.53
N VAL A 163 4.35 -5.75 10.11
CA VAL A 163 2.88 -5.92 10.09
C VAL A 163 2.17 -4.75 10.78
N VAL A 164 2.66 -4.31 11.93
CA VAL A 164 2.07 -3.16 12.67
C VAL A 164 2.12 -1.88 11.83
N LYS A 165 3.25 -1.64 11.16
CA LYS A 165 3.48 -0.45 10.35
C LYS A 165 2.63 -0.40 9.07
N HIS A 166 2.21 -1.55 8.56
CA HIS A 166 1.40 -1.70 7.34
C HIS A 166 0.01 -2.27 7.62
N LYS A 167 -0.55 -1.97 8.81
CA LYS A 167 -1.82 -2.55 9.31
C LYS A 167 -3.05 -2.18 8.49
N GLU A 168 -2.94 -1.24 7.57
CA GLU A 168 -3.93 -0.83 6.58
C GLU A 168 -4.03 -1.81 5.39
N GLU A 169 -2.98 -2.60 5.14
CA GLU A 169 -2.98 -3.63 4.09
C GLU A 169 -3.76 -4.87 4.54
N SER A 170 -4.30 -5.62 3.57
CA SER A 170 -4.98 -6.88 3.88
C SER A 170 -3.99 -7.94 4.39
N MET A 171 -4.47 -8.87 5.22
CA MET A 171 -3.64 -9.97 5.74
C MET A 171 -3.00 -10.80 4.62
N GLU A 172 -3.69 -11.01 3.50
CA GLU A 172 -3.16 -11.74 2.35
C GLU A 172 -1.97 -11.02 1.71
N ILE A 173 -2.07 -9.70 1.54
CA ILE A 173 -0.99 -8.86 1.01
C ILE A 173 0.19 -8.86 1.98
N LEU A 174 -0.06 -8.70 3.29
CA LEU A 174 0.99 -8.72 4.32
C LEU A 174 1.76 -10.05 4.32
N LEU A 175 1.07 -11.18 4.21
CA LEU A 175 1.72 -12.50 4.13
C LEU A 175 2.61 -12.61 2.89
N GLN A 176 2.14 -12.15 1.72
CA GLN A 176 2.95 -12.12 0.50
C GLN A 176 4.18 -11.21 0.68
N GLN A 177 4.03 -10.06 1.32
CA GLN A 177 5.14 -9.14 1.63
C GLN A 177 6.18 -9.77 2.55
N LEU A 178 5.76 -10.44 3.65
CA LEU A 178 6.69 -11.11 4.55
C LEU A 178 7.51 -12.20 3.85
N THR A 179 6.94 -12.91 2.86
CA THR A 179 7.67 -13.98 2.15
C THR A 179 8.83 -13.49 1.29
N ARG A 180 8.79 -12.23 0.82
CA ARG A 180 9.86 -11.63 0.00
C ARG A 180 10.88 -10.84 0.80
N ASN A 181 10.52 -10.40 2.01
CA ASN A 181 11.41 -9.65 2.89
C ASN A 181 12.39 -10.58 3.63
N TYR A 182 13.46 -9.98 4.15
CA TYR A 182 14.43 -10.72 4.97
C TYR A 182 14.47 -10.14 6.38
N SER A 183 14.13 -10.97 7.37
CA SER A 183 14.42 -10.71 8.77
C SER A 183 15.69 -11.44 9.17
N ILE A 184 16.67 -10.69 9.65
CA ILE A 184 18.00 -11.16 10.02
C ILE A 184 18.19 -10.90 11.52
N GLU A 185 18.60 -11.92 12.26
CA GLU A 185 18.97 -11.81 13.67
C GLU A 185 20.42 -12.24 13.84
N ILE A 186 21.24 -11.38 14.45
CA ILE A 186 22.65 -11.69 14.74
C ILE A 186 22.81 -11.94 16.24
N THR A 187 23.46 -13.04 16.59
CA THR A 187 23.74 -13.44 17.98
C THR A 187 25.11 -14.13 18.10
N LYS A 188 25.54 -14.45 19.32
CA LYS A 188 26.80 -15.18 19.59
C LYS A 188 26.52 -16.64 19.95
N ALA A 189 27.34 -17.54 19.43
CA ALA A 189 27.28 -18.96 19.72
C ALA A 189 27.60 -19.24 21.20
N SER A 190 26.69 -19.87 21.94
CA SER A 190 26.92 -20.24 23.34
C SER A 190 27.72 -21.54 23.52
N ARG A 191 27.76 -22.37 22.48
CA ARG A 191 28.44 -23.68 22.46
C ARG A 191 28.88 -24.06 21.04
N ASN A 192 29.81 -25.00 20.95
CA ASN A 192 30.14 -25.65 19.68
C ASN A 192 28.93 -26.45 19.21
N THR A 193 28.56 -26.32 17.94
CA THR A 193 27.46 -27.06 17.33
C THR A 193 27.69 -27.19 15.84
N LYS A 194 27.05 -28.17 15.21
CA LYS A 194 26.95 -28.25 13.75
C LYS A 194 25.49 -28.07 13.36
N VAL A 195 25.23 -27.17 12.41
CA VAL A 195 23.90 -26.93 11.86
C VAL A 195 24.03 -27.02 10.35
N ASP A 196 23.38 -28.01 9.74
CA ASP A 196 23.59 -28.38 8.34
C ASP A 196 25.09 -28.58 8.06
N ASP A 197 25.67 -27.80 7.14
CA ASP A 197 27.10 -27.84 6.79
C ASP A 197 27.95 -26.82 7.56
N LEU A 198 27.33 -26.00 8.44
CA LEU A 198 28.02 -24.98 9.23
C LEU A 198 28.54 -25.57 10.54
N GLU A 199 29.86 -25.63 10.69
CA GLU A 199 30.52 -25.91 11.96
C GLU A 199 30.67 -24.62 12.76
N ILE A 200 29.95 -24.49 13.86
CA ILE A 200 29.87 -23.28 14.68
C ILE A 200 30.66 -23.50 15.97
N GLU A 201 31.61 -22.62 16.25
CA GLU A 201 32.38 -22.64 17.48
C GLU A 201 31.77 -21.69 18.51
N LYS A 202 31.91 -22.00 19.80
CA LYS A 202 31.52 -21.10 20.88
C LYS A 202 32.20 -19.75 20.70
N GLY A 203 31.42 -18.67 20.75
CA GLY A 203 31.88 -17.31 20.52
C GLY A 203 31.75 -16.81 19.08
N ASP A 204 31.53 -17.69 18.09
CA ASP A 204 31.26 -17.25 16.71
C ASP A 204 29.99 -16.37 16.66
N CYS A 205 30.01 -15.34 15.83
CA CYS A 205 28.81 -14.60 15.46
C CYS A 205 28.00 -15.46 14.49
N ILE A 206 26.71 -15.65 14.77
CA ILE A 206 25.79 -16.45 13.96
C ILE A 206 24.67 -15.53 13.44
N ALA A 207 24.31 -15.70 12.17
CA ALA A 207 23.15 -15.05 11.58
C ALA A 207 22.01 -16.04 11.36
N LEU A 208 20.83 -15.67 11.85
CA LEU A 208 19.57 -16.31 11.52
C LEU A 208 18.85 -15.45 10.49
N VAL A 209 18.44 -16.04 9.37
CA VAL A 209 17.59 -15.37 8.38
C VAL A 209 16.25 -16.09 8.32
N ASN A 210 15.17 -15.34 8.55
CA ASN A 210 13.80 -15.85 8.66
C ASN A 210 13.69 -17.06 9.62
N GLY A 211 14.43 -17.00 10.74
CA GLY A 211 14.46 -18.01 11.80
C GLY A 211 15.34 -19.25 11.54
N ARG A 212 16.15 -19.27 10.49
CA ARG A 212 17.10 -20.36 10.16
C ARG A 212 18.53 -19.85 10.22
N ILE A 213 19.44 -20.62 10.82
CA ILE A 213 20.87 -20.29 10.82
C ILE A 213 21.40 -20.46 9.39
N VAL A 214 22.01 -19.41 8.82
CA VAL A 214 22.47 -19.41 7.42
C VAL A 214 23.93 -19.03 7.22
N GLU A 215 24.55 -18.40 8.23
CA GLU A 215 25.92 -17.92 8.10
C GLU A 215 26.56 -17.73 9.48
N LYS A 216 27.89 -17.80 9.52
CA LYS A 216 28.69 -17.47 10.71
C LYS A 216 29.91 -16.63 10.36
N ALA A 217 30.43 -15.87 11.32
CA ALA A 217 31.73 -15.22 11.19
C ALA A 217 32.40 -15.02 12.57
N LYS A 218 33.67 -14.63 12.57
CA LYS A 218 34.40 -14.31 13.82
C LYS A 218 34.06 -12.95 14.41
N ASN A 219 33.46 -12.04 13.63
CA ASN A 219 33.00 -10.72 14.09
C ASN A 219 31.73 -10.28 13.36
N ASN A 220 30.99 -9.36 13.96
CA ASN A 220 29.69 -8.92 13.41
C ASN A 220 29.83 -8.17 12.09
N ALA A 221 30.87 -7.36 11.92
CA ALA A 221 31.06 -6.56 10.70
C ALA A 221 31.23 -7.43 9.45
N THR A 222 32.04 -8.50 9.55
CA THR A 222 32.26 -9.47 8.46
C THR A 222 30.97 -10.23 8.14
N LEU A 223 30.23 -10.60 9.19
CA LEU A 223 28.95 -11.29 9.04
C LEU A 223 27.93 -10.41 8.31
N ILE A 224 27.77 -9.15 8.73
CA ILE A 224 26.85 -8.19 8.11
C ILE A 224 27.20 -7.98 6.64
N LYS A 225 28.47 -7.79 6.30
CA LYS A 225 28.92 -7.65 4.90
C LYS A 225 28.58 -8.87 4.06
N THR A 226 28.81 -10.07 4.60
CA THR A 226 28.49 -11.33 3.92
C THR A 226 26.99 -11.48 3.68
N LEU A 227 26.17 -11.13 4.66
CA LEU A 227 24.71 -11.14 4.55
C LEU A 227 24.23 -10.11 3.53
N TYR A 228 24.76 -8.90 3.55
CA TYR A 228 24.37 -7.85 2.62
C TYR A 228 24.73 -8.20 1.18
N ALA A 229 25.90 -8.79 0.95
CA ALA A 229 26.29 -9.30 -0.37
C ALA A 229 25.33 -10.40 -0.90
N ARG A 230 24.67 -11.15 0.00
CA ARG A 230 23.74 -12.24 -0.35
C ARG A 230 22.29 -11.77 -0.50
N TYR A 231 21.84 -10.82 0.34
CA TYR A 231 20.41 -10.49 0.49
C TYR A 231 20.03 -9.08 0.02
N LEU A 232 21.00 -8.17 -0.16
CA LEU A 232 20.74 -6.87 -0.78
C LEU A 232 20.93 -6.96 -2.29
N ASN A 233 19.99 -6.38 -3.03
CA ASN A 233 20.02 -6.34 -4.49
C ASN A 233 19.34 -5.05 -5.00
N ARG A 234 19.16 -4.92 -6.32
CA ARG A 234 18.55 -3.71 -6.92
C ARG A 234 17.12 -3.43 -6.46
N ASP A 235 16.40 -4.45 -6.00
CA ASP A 235 15.01 -4.39 -5.58
C ASP A 235 14.87 -4.18 -4.06
N SER A 236 15.97 -4.03 -3.32
CA SER A 236 15.96 -3.73 -1.88
C SER A 236 15.58 -2.28 -1.62
N LEU A 237 14.48 -2.07 -0.89
CA LEU A 237 13.85 -0.76 -0.67
C LEU A 237 14.33 -0.08 0.60
N SER A 238 14.36 -0.82 1.71
CA SER A 238 14.75 -0.27 2.99
C SER A 238 15.44 -1.31 3.88
N ILE A 239 16.23 -0.80 4.82
CA ILE A 239 16.88 -1.53 5.89
C ILE A 239 16.47 -0.86 7.20
N PHE A 240 15.82 -1.62 8.08
CA PHE A 240 15.55 -1.22 9.45
C PHE A 240 16.41 -2.06 10.41
N ALA A 241 17.31 -1.41 11.14
CA ALA A 241 18.22 -2.07 12.07
C ALA A 241 17.88 -1.73 13.52
N VAL A 242 17.81 -2.73 14.38
CA VAL A 242 17.64 -2.57 15.83
C VAL A 242 18.93 -2.96 16.54
N LEU A 243 19.45 -2.05 17.34
CA LEU A 243 20.77 -2.17 17.96
C LEU A 243 20.68 -2.62 19.42
N GLY A 244 21.37 -3.72 19.75
CA GLY A 244 21.43 -4.32 21.08
C GLY A 244 22.52 -3.76 22.00
N LYS A 245 22.65 -4.33 23.21
CA LYS A 245 23.69 -3.93 24.16
C LYS A 245 25.10 -4.23 23.64
N ASP A 246 25.26 -5.41 23.03
CA ASP A 246 26.54 -5.93 22.54
C ASP A 246 26.89 -5.46 21.11
N LYS A 247 26.33 -4.32 20.67
CA LYS A 247 26.63 -3.73 19.37
C LYS A 247 28.08 -3.26 19.31
N GLU A 248 28.73 -3.49 18.17
CA GLU A 248 30.10 -3.08 17.88
C GLU A 248 30.10 -1.92 16.87
N GLU A 249 31.04 -0.97 17.01
CA GLU A 249 31.14 0.20 16.13
C GLU A 249 31.35 -0.20 14.66
N GLU A 250 32.26 -1.14 14.40
CA GLU A 250 32.50 -1.69 13.05
C GLU A 250 31.26 -2.39 12.48
N GLY A 251 30.42 -3.00 13.32
CA GLY A 251 29.16 -3.58 12.87
C GLY A 251 28.16 -2.51 12.45
N ILE A 252 28.06 -1.41 13.20
CA ILE A 252 27.20 -0.26 12.83
C ILE A 252 27.68 0.36 11.51
N LYS A 253 29.00 0.48 11.32
CA LYS A 253 29.58 0.96 10.07
C LYS A 253 29.23 0.05 8.90
N ALA A 254 29.27 -1.28 9.09
CA ALA A 254 28.85 -2.24 8.08
C ALA A 254 27.35 -2.14 7.74
N LEU A 255 26.48 -1.89 8.73
CA LEU A 255 25.05 -1.67 8.48
C LEU A 255 24.78 -0.46 7.57
N LYS A 256 25.57 0.61 7.71
CA LYS A 256 25.41 1.88 7.00
C LYS A 256 26.04 1.90 5.60
N GLU A 257 26.82 0.88 5.23
CA GLU A 257 27.59 0.83 3.98
C GLU A 257 26.73 1.06 2.73
N HIS A 258 25.46 0.66 2.75
CA HIS A 258 24.52 0.79 1.62
C HIS A 258 23.47 1.91 1.78
N SER A 259 23.60 2.75 2.81
CA SER A 259 22.61 3.79 3.14
C SER A 259 22.49 4.91 2.10
N SER A 260 23.47 5.06 1.20
CA SER A 260 23.42 6.00 0.08
C SER A 260 22.46 5.57 -1.03
N ARG A 261 22.12 4.28 -1.11
CA ARG A 261 21.26 3.71 -2.17
C ARG A 261 19.96 3.13 -1.64
N ILE A 262 19.96 2.62 -0.40
CA ILE A 262 18.81 1.95 0.23
C ILE A 262 18.42 2.77 1.45
N ARG A 263 17.11 3.02 1.65
CA ARG A 263 16.62 3.76 2.81
C ARG A 263 17.06 3.04 4.08
N TYR A 264 17.80 3.71 4.95
CA TYR A 264 18.31 3.12 6.19
C TYR A 264 17.71 3.83 7.40
N GLN A 265 17.22 3.05 8.36
CA GLN A 265 16.78 3.52 9.66
C GLN A 265 17.34 2.62 10.75
N GLU A 266 17.70 3.20 11.89
CA GLU A 266 18.15 2.45 13.05
C GLU A 266 17.42 2.86 14.33
N PHE A 267 17.30 1.93 15.27
CA PHE A 267 16.70 2.14 16.58
C PHE A 267 17.51 1.43 17.66
N GLU A 268 17.87 2.14 18.73
CA GLU A 268 18.61 1.56 19.84
C GLU A 268 17.65 1.00 20.89
N ALA A 269 17.57 -0.34 20.97
CA ALA A 269 16.66 -1.03 21.87
C ALA A 269 17.37 -1.73 23.04
N LYS A 270 18.70 -1.85 23.01
CA LYS A 270 19.48 -2.42 24.12
C LYS A 270 19.00 -3.83 24.52
N GLN A 271 18.56 -4.62 23.54
CA GLN A 271 18.27 -6.03 23.76
C GLN A 271 19.56 -6.79 24.15
N GLU A 272 19.38 -7.82 24.98
CA GLU A 272 20.47 -8.71 25.42
C GLU A 272 20.67 -9.84 24.40
N ASN A 273 21.89 -10.38 24.31
CA ASN A 273 22.27 -11.55 23.49
C ASN A 273 22.19 -11.37 21.97
N TYR A 274 21.55 -10.32 21.48
CA TYR A 274 21.38 -10.03 20.05
C TYR A 274 21.92 -8.65 19.73
N PRO A 275 23.19 -8.54 19.29
CA PRO A 275 23.78 -7.27 18.88
C PRO A 275 22.93 -6.53 17.82
N TYR A 276 22.29 -7.26 16.90
CA TYR A 276 21.53 -6.67 15.81
C TYR A 276 20.28 -7.50 15.45
N TYR A 277 19.16 -6.82 15.24
CA TYR A 277 18.11 -7.28 14.34
C TYR A 277 18.11 -6.39 13.10
N ILE A 278 17.95 -6.98 11.92
CA ILE A 278 17.94 -6.25 10.65
C ILE A 278 16.73 -6.74 9.86
N TYR A 279 15.96 -5.81 9.32
CA TYR A 279 14.85 -6.12 8.43
C TYR A 279 15.08 -5.45 7.09
N VAL A 280 15.07 -6.23 6.03
CA VAL A 280 15.28 -5.77 4.66
C VAL A 280 13.96 -5.91 3.91
N GLU A 281 13.40 -4.78 3.50
CA GLU A 281 12.21 -4.74 2.66
C GLU A 281 12.59 -4.88 1.19
N GLN A 282 11.91 -5.76 0.48
CA GLN A 282 12.07 -5.96 -0.95
C GLN A 282 10.85 -5.46 -1.73
N ARG A 283 11.14 -4.91 -2.91
CA ARG A 283 10.15 -4.49 -3.89
C ARG A 283 9.31 -5.69 -4.32
N ASP A 284 8.03 -5.44 -4.56
CA ASP A 284 7.16 -6.43 -5.17
C ASP A 284 7.61 -6.74 -6.61
N PRO A 285 7.90 -8.01 -6.96
CA PRO A 285 8.33 -8.37 -8.31
C PRO A 285 7.22 -8.18 -9.36
N ASN A 286 5.94 -8.19 -8.98
CA ASN A 286 4.81 -7.99 -9.88
C ASN A 286 4.47 -6.51 -10.10
N LEU A 287 5.02 -5.62 -9.27
CA LEU A 287 4.83 -4.18 -9.43
C LEU A 287 5.58 -3.71 -10.69
N PRO A 288 4.97 -2.90 -11.56
CA PRO A 288 5.69 -2.30 -12.67
C PRO A 288 6.69 -1.24 -12.17
N ARG A 289 7.78 -1.03 -12.92
CA ARG A 289 8.81 -0.04 -12.53
C ARG A 289 8.36 1.40 -12.71
N ILE A 290 7.38 1.62 -13.58
CA ILE A 290 6.81 2.94 -13.88
C ILE A 290 5.38 2.99 -13.32
N ALA A 291 5.09 3.96 -12.45
CA ALA A 291 3.72 4.21 -12.01
C ALA A 291 2.99 5.10 -13.02
N ILE A 292 1.71 4.81 -13.27
CA ILE A 292 0.82 5.71 -14.01
C ILE A 292 -0.10 6.42 -13.01
N VAL A 293 -0.03 7.74 -13.01
CA VAL A 293 -0.91 8.61 -12.21
C VAL A 293 -1.80 9.41 -13.14
N THR A 294 -3.06 9.56 -12.78
CA THR A 294 -3.99 10.48 -13.44
C THR A 294 -4.89 11.14 -12.40
N ASP A 295 -5.79 12.02 -12.82
CA ASP A 295 -6.78 12.63 -11.94
C ASP A 295 -8.20 12.15 -12.26
N SER A 296 -9.13 12.45 -11.36
CA SER A 296 -10.52 11.97 -11.47
C SER A 296 -11.27 12.53 -12.68
N ALA A 297 -10.77 13.58 -13.34
CA ALA A 297 -11.38 14.12 -14.54
C ALA A 297 -11.18 13.22 -15.77
N SER A 298 -10.31 12.21 -15.70
CA SER A 298 -10.18 11.14 -16.69
C SER A 298 -11.43 10.27 -16.84
N ASP A 299 -12.32 10.28 -15.84
CA ASP A 299 -13.51 9.44 -15.79
C ASP A 299 -13.28 7.92 -15.87
N LEU A 300 -12.08 7.46 -15.52
CA LEU A 300 -11.80 6.03 -15.42
C LEU A 300 -12.66 5.37 -14.35
N THR A 301 -13.10 4.15 -14.66
CA THR A 301 -13.82 3.27 -13.73
C THR A 301 -12.91 2.11 -13.31
N PRO A 302 -13.19 1.45 -12.18
CA PRO A 302 -12.45 0.25 -11.78
C PRO A 302 -12.46 -0.85 -12.85
N GLU A 303 -13.53 -0.95 -13.65
CA GLU A 303 -13.63 -1.89 -14.76
C GLU A 303 -12.62 -1.58 -15.88
N LEU A 304 -12.47 -0.30 -16.25
CA LEU A 304 -11.52 0.13 -17.28
C LEU A 304 -10.06 -0.02 -16.82
N MET A 305 -9.79 0.15 -15.54
CA MET A 305 -8.45 0.01 -14.95
C MET A 305 -8.06 -1.46 -14.69
N LYS A 306 -8.98 -2.42 -14.86
CA LYS A 306 -8.74 -3.81 -14.52
C LYS A 306 -7.50 -4.37 -15.25
N GLY A 307 -6.55 -4.86 -14.47
CA GLY A 307 -5.30 -5.44 -14.98
C GLY A 307 -4.20 -4.42 -15.29
N TYR A 308 -4.41 -3.17 -14.92
CA TYR A 308 -3.44 -2.08 -14.92
C TYR A 308 -3.27 -1.51 -13.51
N ASP A 309 -2.08 -0.97 -13.27
CA ASP A 309 -1.72 -0.34 -12.01
C ASP A 309 -1.73 1.19 -12.20
N ILE A 310 -2.93 1.76 -12.04
CA ILE A 310 -3.23 3.17 -12.29
C ILE A 310 -3.68 3.81 -10.98
N HIS A 311 -3.10 4.97 -10.67
CA HIS A 311 -3.37 5.72 -9.45
C HIS A 311 -4.14 7.00 -9.80
N ILE A 312 -5.30 7.22 -9.18
CA ILE A 312 -6.14 8.39 -9.42
C ILE A 312 -6.01 9.37 -8.25
N ILE A 313 -5.62 10.62 -8.52
CA ILE A 313 -5.75 11.73 -7.56
C ILE A 313 -7.15 12.37 -7.69
N PRO A 314 -7.97 12.38 -6.64
CA PRO A 314 -9.30 12.96 -6.72
C PRO A 314 -9.23 14.49 -6.81
N LEU A 315 -10.00 15.08 -7.73
CA LEU A 315 -10.32 16.51 -7.68
C LEU A 315 -11.40 16.78 -6.64
N ARG A 316 -11.46 18.04 -6.19
CA ARG A 316 -12.41 18.48 -5.17
C ARG A 316 -13.60 19.19 -5.76
N LEU A 317 -14.73 19.02 -5.08
CA LEU A 317 -15.98 19.71 -5.37
C LEU A 317 -16.52 20.39 -4.13
N LYS A 318 -17.17 21.53 -4.33
CA LYS A 318 -18.01 22.17 -3.33
C LYS A 318 -19.44 22.29 -3.87
N ILE A 319 -20.37 21.63 -3.20
CA ILE A 319 -21.81 21.66 -3.53
C ILE A 319 -22.55 22.22 -2.32
N GLY A 320 -23.07 23.44 -2.45
CA GLY A 320 -23.55 24.21 -1.30
C GLY A 320 -22.39 24.49 -0.33
N ASP A 321 -22.55 24.13 0.94
CA ASP A 321 -21.53 24.31 1.98
C ASP A 321 -20.67 23.07 2.25
N LYS A 322 -20.90 21.98 1.51
CA LYS A 322 -20.19 20.72 1.70
C LYS A 322 -19.10 20.52 0.64
N ASN A 323 -17.95 20.02 1.07
CA ASN A 323 -16.83 19.64 0.21
C ASN A 323 -16.85 18.13 -0.05
N TYR A 324 -16.48 17.73 -1.26
CA TYR A 324 -16.41 16.35 -1.72
C TYR A 324 -15.13 16.10 -2.50
N GLU A 325 -14.78 14.83 -2.62
CA GLU A 325 -13.69 14.29 -3.43
C GLU A 325 -14.32 13.40 -4.49
N ASP A 326 -14.03 13.69 -5.76
CA ASP A 326 -14.61 13.02 -6.91
C ASP A 326 -14.25 11.53 -6.92
N GLY A 327 -15.27 10.66 -6.90
CA GLY A 327 -15.10 9.22 -6.88
C GLY A 327 -14.74 8.63 -5.52
N VAL A 328 -14.52 9.45 -4.50
CA VAL A 328 -14.18 9.02 -3.13
C VAL A 328 -15.34 9.28 -2.17
N THR A 329 -15.74 10.54 -1.99
CA THR A 329 -16.83 10.92 -1.08
C THR A 329 -18.12 11.30 -1.79
N ILE A 330 -18.11 11.37 -3.12
CA ILE A 330 -19.32 11.52 -3.94
C ILE A 330 -19.25 10.61 -5.18
N THR A 331 -20.35 9.88 -5.42
CA THR A 331 -20.48 9.04 -6.62
C THR A 331 -21.06 9.82 -7.80
N ARG A 332 -20.81 9.35 -9.04
CA ARG A 332 -21.41 9.93 -10.26
C ARG A 332 -22.94 10.02 -10.16
N LYS A 333 -23.57 8.92 -9.73
CA LYS A 333 -25.02 8.84 -9.54
C LYS A 333 -25.54 9.85 -8.52
N GLU A 334 -24.86 9.99 -7.38
CA GLU A 334 -25.23 10.97 -6.37
C GLU A 334 -25.10 12.40 -6.91
N PHE A 335 -23.97 12.71 -7.53
CA PHE A 335 -23.71 14.02 -8.13
C PHE A 335 -24.80 14.44 -9.11
N TRP A 336 -25.08 13.63 -10.13
CA TRP A 336 -26.08 13.97 -11.15
C TRP A 336 -27.48 14.11 -10.55
N ASN A 337 -27.87 13.24 -9.62
CA ASN A 337 -29.15 13.37 -8.92
C ASN A 337 -29.27 14.70 -8.17
N ARG A 338 -28.19 15.14 -7.51
CA ARG A 338 -28.20 16.39 -6.74
C ARG A 338 -28.24 17.61 -7.63
N ILE A 339 -27.37 17.72 -8.63
CA ILE A 339 -27.32 18.95 -9.45
C ILE A 339 -28.59 19.13 -10.30
N LEU A 340 -29.22 18.04 -10.75
CA LEU A 340 -30.48 18.09 -11.49
C LEU A 340 -31.67 18.48 -10.60
N ARG A 341 -31.69 18.05 -9.33
CA ARG A 341 -32.80 18.32 -8.38
C ARG A 341 -32.64 19.67 -7.68
N GLU A 342 -31.47 19.91 -7.11
CA GLU A 342 -31.18 21.07 -6.26
C GLU A 342 -30.90 22.33 -7.09
N LYS A 343 -30.56 22.18 -8.39
CA LYS A 343 -30.18 23.28 -9.29
C LYS A 343 -29.06 24.17 -8.73
N ILE A 344 -28.22 23.60 -7.85
CA ILE A 344 -27.05 24.26 -7.28
C ILE A 344 -25.90 24.12 -8.26
N LEU A 345 -25.23 25.23 -8.57
CA LEU A 345 -23.99 25.26 -9.34
C LEU A 345 -22.82 24.83 -8.45
N PRO A 346 -22.20 23.67 -8.71
CA PRO A 346 -21.02 23.25 -7.97
C PRO A 346 -19.83 24.15 -8.30
N LYS A 347 -18.85 24.17 -7.39
CA LYS A 347 -17.50 24.68 -7.67
C LYS A 347 -16.51 23.53 -7.57
N THR A 348 -15.38 23.64 -8.27
CA THR A 348 -14.30 22.66 -8.17
C THR A 348 -13.00 23.32 -7.72
N SER A 349 -12.09 22.52 -7.17
CA SER A 349 -10.69 22.90 -6.97
C SER A 349 -9.77 21.73 -7.29
N GLN A 350 -8.53 22.06 -7.66
CA GLN A 350 -7.49 21.07 -7.87
C GLN A 350 -7.09 20.38 -6.55
N PRO A 351 -6.46 19.19 -6.61
CA PRO A 351 -5.70 18.67 -5.48
C PRO A 351 -4.58 19.63 -5.06
N SER A 352 -4.24 19.63 -3.78
CA SER A 352 -3.13 20.42 -3.27
C SER A 352 -1.77 19.80 -3.65
N PRO A 353 -0.70 20.60 -3.77
CA PRO A 353 0.65 20.06 -3.96
C PRO A 353 1.06 19.06 -2.87
N ALA A 354 0.62 19.26 -1.62
CA ALA A 354 0.94 18.36 -0.51
C ALA A 354 0.34 16.96 -0.70
N GLU A 355 -0.85 16.84 -1.30
CA GLU A 355 -1.47 15.53 -1.57
C GLU A 355 -0.80 14.80 -2.72
N LEU A 356 -0.49 15.51 -3.80
CA LEU A 356 0.28 14.97 -4.92
C LEU A 356 1.67 14.52 -4.45
N HIS A 357 2.32 15.30 -3.59
CA HIS A 357 3.59 14.93 -2.96
C HIS A 357 3.44 13.64 -2.14
N ARG A 358 2.42 13.54 -1.28
CA ARG A 358 2.16 12.29 -0.52
C ARG A 358 1.91 11.09 -1.42
N LEU A 359 1.16 11.27 -2.51
CA LEU A 359 0.92 10.22 -3.50
C LEU A 359 2.25 9.78 -4.14
N TYR A 360 3.05 10.71 -4.65
CA TYR A 360 4.35 10.39 -5.26
C TYR A 360 5.31 9.72 -4.28
N GLN A 361 5.41 10.23 -3.06
CA GLN A 361 6.24 9.65 -2.02
C GLN A 361 5.83 8.21 -1.71
N ASN A 362 4.54 7.95 -1.54
CA ASN A 362 4.01 6.60 -1.32
C ASN A 362 4.36 5.65 -2.48
N LEU A 363 4.26 6.11 -3.73
CA LEU A 363 4.68 5.31 -4.89
C LEU A 363 6.18 4.99 -4.82
N PHE A 364 7.06 5.96 -4.62
CA PHE A 364 8.50 5.66 -4.46
C PHE A 364 8.78 4.76 -3.25
N ASP A 365 7.98 4.86 -2.19
CA ASP A 365 8.10 4.00 -1.02
C ASP A 365 7.72 2.54 -1.29
N LYS A 366 6.72 2.31 -2.16
CA LYS A 366 6.35 0.99 -2.70
C LYS A 366 7.39 0.42 -3.68
N GLY A 367 8.27 1.26 -4.22
CA GLY A 367 9.39 0.85 -5.07
C GLY A 367 9.20 1.09 -6.57
N TYR A 368 8.33 2.01 -7.00
CA TYR A 368 8.41 2.51 -8.37
C TYR A 368 9.72 3.28 -8.57
N GLU A 369 10.27 3.23 -9.78
CA GLU A 369 11.51 3.94 -10.15
C GLU A 369 11.21 5.26 -10.84
N SER A 370 10.09 5.33 -11.57
CA SER A 370 9.60 6.57 -12.17
C SER A 370 8.08 6.65 -12.14
N ILE A 371 7.56 7.86 -12.32
CA ILE A 371 6.13 8.16 -12.32
C ILE A 371 5.79 8.96 -13.58
N ILE A 372 4.77 8.54 -14.33
CA ILE A 372 4.18 9.33 -15.42
C ILE A 372 2.79 9.79 -14.95
N THR A 373 2.66 11.10 -14.76
CA THR A 373 1.43 11.76 -14.31
C THR A 373 0.73 12.42 -15.51
N ILE A 374 -0.37 11.82 -15.96
CA ILE A 374 -1.18 12.29 -17.09
C ILE A 374 -2.43 12.97 -16.52
N LEU A 375 -2.50 14.28 -16.65
CA LEU A 375 -3.54 15.09 -16.00
C LEU A 375 -4.44 15.76 -17.03
N LEU A 376 -5.62 16.17 -16.58
CA LEU A 376 -6.52 17.00 -17.37
C LEU A 376 -5.83 18.27 -17.90
N SER A 377 -6.38 18.80 -18.99
CA SER A 377 -5.85 19.96 -19.70
C SER A 377 -5.42 21.11 -18.77
N SER A 378 -4.18 21.57 -18.94
CA SER A 378 -3.65 22.74 -18.21
C SER A 378 -4.40 24.04 -18.49
N LYS A 379 -5.14 24.12 -19.60
CA LYS A 379 -6.01 25.26 -19.93
C LYS A 379 -7.33 25.26 -19.17
N LEU A 380 -7.71 24.13 -18.58
CA LEU A 380 -8.97 23.98 -17.85
C LEU A 380 -8.76 23.96 -16.32
N SER A 381 -7.58 23.54 -15.85
CA SER A 381 -7.28 23.38 -14.43
C SER A 381 -5.83 23.69 -14.05
N GLY A 382 -5.64 24.13 -12.81
CA GLY A 382 -4.32 24.30 -12.19
C GLY A 382 -3.70 23.01 -11.64
N THR A 383 -4.32 21.83 -11.83
CA THR A 383 -3.81 20.53 -11.32
C THR A 383 -2.38 20.25 -11.78
N GLN A 384 -2.05 20.58 -13.03
CA GLN A 384 -0.68 20.45 -13.53
C GLN A 384 0.34 21.29 -12.77
N GLN A 385 -0.03 22.53 -12.41
CA GLN A 385 0.85 23.39 -11.63
C GLN A 385 1.06 22.83 -10.23
N ALA A 386 0.00 22.30 -9.62
CA ALA A 386 0.11 21.62 -8.32
C ALA A 386 1.04 20.40 -8.40
N ALA A 387 0.97 19.63 -9.49
CA ALA A 387 1.86 18.48 -9.72
C ALA A 387 3.31 18.89 -9.92
N LYS A 388 3.59 20.01 -10.59
CA LYS A 388 4.95 20.55 -10.76
C LYS A 388 5.56 20.95 -9.42
N ILE A 389 4.80 21.67 -8.58
CA ILE A 389 5.22 22.02 -7.22
C ILE A 389 5.46 20.75 -6.39
N ALA A 390 4.55 19.77 -6.45
CA ALA A 390 4.72 18.50 -5.75
C ALA A 390 5.98 17.73 -6.19
N LYS A 391 6.30 17.75 -7.49
CA LYS A 391 7.55 17.17 -8.02
C LYS A 391 8.78 17.88 -7.43
N GLU A 392 8.78 19.22 -7.38
CA GLU A 392 9.88 19.98 -6.78
C GLU A 392 10.07 19.65 -5.29
N MET A 393 8.98 19.36 -4.56
CA MET A 393 9.02 18.96 -3.15
C MET A 393 9.65 17.58 -2.91
N ILE A 394 9.57 16.64 -3.87
CA ILE A 394 10.12 15.28 -3.73
C ILE A 394 11.65 15.27 -3.80
N GLY A 395 12.24 16.13 -4.64
CA GLY A 395 13.67 16.14 -4.92
C GLY A 395 14.02 15.75 -6.36
N ASN A 396 15.28 16.00 -6.76
CA ASN A 396 15.75 15.84 -8.13
C ASN A 396 16.29 14.43 -8.46
N ASP A 397 16.39 13.54 -7.47
CA ASP A 397 16.85 12.15 -7.62
C ASP A 397 15.73 11.19 -8.06
N LYS A 398 14.49 11.68 -8.14
CA LYS A 398 13.31 10.91 -8.52
C LYS A 398 12.75 11.35 -9.88
N GLU A 399 12.44 10.38 -10.73
CA GLU A 399 11.93 10.65 -12.07
C GLU A 399 10.40 10.76 -12.08
N ILE A 400 9.90 11.99 -12.18
CA ILE A 400 8.48 12.28 -12.36
C ILE A 400 8.27 13.04 -13.67
N TYR A 401 7.43 12.51 -14.55
CA TYR A 401 7.06 13.12 -15.83
C TYR A 401 5.62 13.60 -15.77
N ILE A 402 5.40 14.90 -15.99
CA ILE A 402 4.06 15.49 -15.96
C ILE A 402 3.64 15.73 -17.40
N VAL A 403 2.57 15.07 -17.82
CA VAL A 403 2.00 15.12 -19.17
C VAL A 403 0.72 15.94 -19.14
N ASP A 404 0.66 16.97 -19.98
CA ASP A 404 -0.59 17.67 -20.29
C ASP A 404 -1.36 16.85 -21.30
N SER A 405 -2.46 16.24 -20.87
CA SER A 405 -3.28 15.45 -21.78
C SER A 405 -3.91 16.31 -22.87
N LYS A 406 -3.98 17.64 -22.67
CA LYS A 406 -4.78 18.57 -23.48
C LYS A 406 -6.23 18.10 -23.65
N ALA A 407 -6.72 17.33 -22.69
CA ALA A 407 -7.98 16.61 -22.76
C ALA A 407 -8.64 16.50 -21.39
N VAL A 408 -9.81 15.89 -21.37
CA VAL A 408 -10.60 15.49 -20.20
C VAL A 408 -11.32 14.19 -20.53
N THR A 409 -11.90 13.53 -19.52
CA THR A 409 -12.79 12.37 -19.65
C THR A 409 -12.17 11.25 -20.51
N PHE A 410 -12.95 10.58 -21.37
CA PHE A 410 -12.51 9.48 -22.24
C PHE A 410 -11.20 9.73 -23.00
N ALA A 411 -10.90 10.98 -23.34
CA ALA A 411 -9.73 11.34 -24.11
C ALA A 411 -8.45 11.31 -23.24
N GLU A 412 -8.55 11.82 -22.02
CA GLU A 412 -7.52 11.64 -21.00
C GLU A 412 -7.39 10.16 -20.61
N ALA A 413 -8.51 9.47 -20.35
CA ALA A 413 -8.51 8.04 -20.07
C ALA A 413 -7.83 7.20 -21.15
N HIS A 414 -8.02 7.53 -22.43
CA HIS A 414 -7.35 6.82 -23.52
C HIS A 414 -5.83 6.92 -23.42
N GLN A 415 -5.31 8.12 -23.15
CA GLN A 415 -3.87 8.34 -22.92
C GLN A 415 -3.37 7.52 -21.72
N VAL A 416 -4.10 7.54 -20.61
CA VAL A 416 -3.76 6.79 -19.39
C VAL A 416 -3.72 5.28 -19.64
N LEU A 417 -4.74 4.74 -20.30
CA LEU A 417 -4.83 3.30 -20.59
C LEU A 417 -3.75 2.86 -21.58
N GLU A 418 -3.41 3.68 -22.59
CA GLU A 418 -2.30 3.38 -23.50
C GLU A 418 -0.96 3.39 -22.76
N ALA A 419 -0.71 4.39 -21.91
CA ALA A 419 0.51 4.42 -21.10
C ALA A 419 0.63 3.20 -20.19
N ALA A 420 -0.46 2.83 -19.50
CA ALA A 420 -0.48 1.66 -18.63
C ALA A 420 -0.29 0.34 -19.40
N ARG A 421 -0.83 0.23 -20.62
CA ARG A 421 -0.59 -0.90 -21.54
C ARG A 421 0.90 -1.01 -21.89
N LEU A 422 1.52 0.09 -22.28
CA LEU A 422 2.94 0.13 -22.64
C LEU A 422 3.86 -0.18 -21.44
N VAL A 423 3.53 0.32 -20.24
CA VAL A 423 4.25 -0.05 -19.01
C VAL A 423 4.21 -1.55 -18.78
N LYS A 424 3.03 -2.18 -18.95
CA LYS A 424 2.87 -3.63 -18.81
C LYS A 424 3.64 -4.42 -19.86
N GLU A 425 3.82 -3.86 -21.06
CA GLU A 425 4.64 -4.43 -22.14
C GLU A 425 6.15 -4.17 -21.96
N GLY A 426 6.55 -3.47 -20.90
CA GLY A 426 7.95 -3.18 -20.60
C GLY A 426 8.55 -2.06 -21.46
N ALA A 427 7.72 -1.20 -22.07
CA ALA A 427 8.20 -0.06 -22.83
C ALA A 427 8.93 0.94 -21.92
N SER A 428 9.91 1.65 -22.48
CA SER A 428 10.65 2.68 -21.76
C SER A 428 9.82 3.95 -21.58
N THR A 429 10.14 4.74 -20.55
CA THR A 429 9.48 6.03 -20.30
C THR A 429 9.51 6.93 -21.54
N LYS A 430 10.65 6.98 -22.26
CA LYS A 430 10.77 7.75 -23.49
C LYS A 430 9.76 7.33 -24.56
N ALA A 431 9.65 6.03 -24.83
CA ALA A 431 8.70 5.51 -25.83
C ALA A 431 7.25 5.79 -25.43
N ILE A 432 6.93 5.72 -24.14
CA ILE A 432 5.60 6.05 -23.62
C ILE A 432 5.30 7.54 -23.86
N LEU A 433 6.22 8.44 -23.51
CA LEU A 433 6.03 9.88 -23.70
C LEU A 433 5.87 10.25 -25.18
N GLU A 434 6.70 9.70 -26.07
CA GLU A 434 6.58 9.88 -27.52
C GLU A 434 5.19 9.46 -28.02
N ARG A 435 4.72 8.28 -27.58
CA ARG A 435 3.38 7.79 -27.92
C ARG A 435 2.28 8.72 -27.44
N LEU A 436 2.39 9.26 -26.22
CA LEU A 436 1.39 10.17 -25.68
C LEU A 436 1.30 11.47 -26.49
N TYR A 437 2.45 12.04 -26.91
CA TYR A 437 2.45 13.23 -27.76
C TYR A 437 1.79 12.99 -29.12
N GLU A 438 2.05 11.83 -29.76
CA GLU A 438 1.36 11.46 -31.01
C GLU A 438 -0.17 11.37 -30.85
N LEU A 439 -0.63 10.77 -29.73
CA LEU A 439 -2.06 10.62 -29.46
C LEU A 439 -2.77 11.96 -29.27
N GLN A 440 -2.09 12.93 -28.66
CA GLN A 440 -2.65 14.26 -28.40
C GLN A 440 -3.03 14.98 -29.71
N ASP A 441 -2.20 14.86 -30.75
CA ASP A 441 -2.45 15.50 -32.05
C ASP A 441 -3.58 14.82 -32.85
N GLN A 442 -3.88 13.56 -32.54
CA GLN A 442 -4.87 12.77 -33.28
C GLN A 442 -6.28 12.83 -32.69
N MET A 443 -6.40 13.33 -31.47
CA MET A 443 -7.63 13.24 -30.71
C MET A 443 -8.57 14.40 -31.01
N LYS A 444 -9.79 14.08 -31.43
CA LYS A 444 -10.85 15.05 -31.70
C LYS A 444 -11.99 14.86 -30.71
N ILE A 445 -12.38 15.92 -30.01
CA ILE A 445 -13.41 15.91 -28.97
C ILE A 445 -14.51 16.88 -29.37
N TYR A 446 -15.76 16.41 -29.42
CA TYR A 446 -16.93 17.23 -29.70
C TYR A 446 -18.04 16.96 -28.70
N PHE A 447 -18.72 17.99 -28.25
CA PHE A 447 -19.79 17.86 -27.27
C PHE A 447 -20.83 18.96 -27.40
N ALA A 448 -22.05 18.66 -26.98
CA ALA A 448 -23.14 19.61 -26.92
C ALA A 448 -23.62 19.75 -25.47
N VAL A 449 -23.86 20.98 -25.05
CA VAL A 449 -24.37 21.32 -23.73
C VAL A 449 -25.78 21.91 -23.84
N ASN A 450 -26.60 21.71 -22.83
CA ASN A 450 -27.93 22.33 -22.76
C ASN A 450 -27.87 23.77 -22.24
N ASP A 451 -26.96 24.04 -21.32
CA ASP A 451 -26.79 25.35 -20.72
C ASP A 451 -25.30 25.72 -20.69
N ILE A 452 -24.94 26.68 -21.55
CA ILE A 452 -23.58 27.20 -21.65
C ILE A 452 -23.14 27.96 -20.38
N SER A 453 -24.10 28.35 -19.52
CA SER A 453 -23.82 29.12 -18.31
C SER A 453 -22.96 28.37 -17.31
N TYR A 454 -22.97 27.03 -17.31
CA TYR A 454 -22.06 26.22 -16.48
C TYR A 454 -20.60 26.49 -16.85
N LEU A 455 -20.27 26.46 -18.14
CA LEU A 455 -18.92 26.71 -18.62
C LEU A 455 -18.50 28.16 -18.38
N GLN A 456 -19.43 29.11 -18.53
CA GLN A 456 -19.18 30.54 -18.30
C GLN A 456 -18.89 30.83 -16.82
N LYS A 457 -19.81 30.42 -15.93
CA LYS A 457 -19.68 30.65 -14.48
C LYS A 457 -18.54 29.84 -13.88
N GLY A 458 -18.27 28.67 -14.45
CA GLY A 458 -17.10 27.86 -14.16
C GLY A 458 -15.80 28.50 -14.66
N GLY A 459 -15.84 29.44 -15.62
CA GLY A 459 -14.64 30.07 -16.19
C GLY A 459 -13.83 29.16 -17.12
N ARG A 460 -14.40 28.03 -17.56
CA ARG A 460 -13.75 27.00 -18.40
C ARG A 460 -14.26 27.02 -19.84
N ILE A 461 -14.91 28.11 -20.22
CA ILE A 461 -15.48 28.28 -21.55
C ILE A 461 -14.45 28.61 -22.63
N GLY A 462 -13.25 29.01 -22.23
CA GLY A 462 -12.14 29.29 -23.13
C GLY A 462 -12.49 30.29 -24.22
N ARG A 463 -12.01 30.01 -25.45
CA ARG A 463 -12.21 30.83 -26.65
C ARG A 463 -13.67 30.96 -27.05
N ALA A 464 -14.53 30.03 -26.65
CA ALA A 464 -15.96 30.11 -26.93
C ALA A 464 -16.64 31.31 -26.26
N SER A 465 -16.06 31.89 -25.19
CA SER A 465 -16.58 33.08 -24.49
C SER A 465 -16.94 34.24 -25.43
N SER A 466 -16.10 34.50 -26.43
CA SER A 466 -16.22 35.64 -27.35
C SER A 466 -17.42 35.56 -28.31
N ILE A 467 -18.03 34.39 -28.47
CA ILE A 467 -19.03 34.12 -29.53
C ILE A 467 -20.43 33.84 -28.93
N ILE A 468 -20.58 33.97 -27.61
CA ILE A 468 -21.80 33.51 -26.89
C ILE A 468 -22.91 34.55 -26.80
N GLY A 469 -22.63 35.82 -27.08
CA GLY A 469 -23.68 36.81 -27.29
C GLY A 469 -24.66 36.34 -28.38
N GLY A 470 -25.95 36.20 -28.03
CA GLY A 470 -27.02 35.90 -28.99
C GLY A 470 -27.41 34.43 -29.18
N LEU A 471 -27.08 33.50 -28.27
CA LEU A 471 -27.48 32.07 -28.36
C LEU A 471 -28.97 31.76 -28.07
N LEU A 472 -29.85 32.74 -28.05
CA LEU A 472 -31.29 32.47 -27.93
C LEU A 472 -31.76 31.61 -29.11
N LYS A 473 -32.24 30.39 -28.83
CA LYS A 473 -32.84 29.40 -29.77
C LYS A 473 -31.89 28.50 -30.56
N VAL A 474 -30.57 28.57 -30.35
CA VAL A 474 -29.60 27.65 -31.01
C VAL A 474 -28.83 26.84 -29.97
N LYS A 475 -28.54 25.59 -30.29
CA LYS A 475 -27.72 24.68 -29.46
C LYS A 475 -26.26 24.77 -29.91
N PRO A 476 -25.31 25.08 -29.00
CA PRO A 476 -23.90 25.10 -29.35
C PRO A 476 -23.35 23.68 -29.43
N ILE A 477 -22.58 23.42 -30.47
CA ILE A 477 -21.67 22.27 -30.53
C ILE A 477 -20.27 22.84 -30.28
N LEU A 478 -19.62 22.32 -29.26
CA LEU A 478 -18.30 22.72 -28.81
C LEU A 478 -17.30 21.64 -29.17
N LYS A 479 -16.03 22.03 -29.21
CA LYS A 479 -14.91 21.12 -29.31
C LYS A 479 -13.81 21.51 -28.34
N LEU A 480 -12.90 20.57 -28.12
CA LEU A 480 -11.63 20.85 -27.46
C LEU A 480 -10.54 21.02 -28.53
N GLU A 481 -9.83 22.14 -28.49
CA GLU A 481 -8.75 22.46 -29.41
C GLU A 481 -7.58 23.02 -28.61
N ASP A 482 -6.41 22.38 -28.72
CA ASP A 482 -5.21 22.66 -27.90
C ASP A 482 -5.52 22.73 -26.38
N GLY A 483 -6.35 21.79 -25.93
CA GLY A 483 -6.76 21.69 -24.52
C GLY A 483 -7.81 22.72 -24.07
N GLU A 484 -8.26 23.62 -24.94
CA GLU A 484 -9.20 24.68 -24.59
C GLU A 484 -10.56 24.49 -25.27
N VAL A 485 -11.63 24.92 -24.59
CA VAL A 485 -12.99 24.88 -25.15
C VAL A 485 -13.14 25.96 -26.23
N THR A 486 -13.61 25.56 -27.40
CA THR A 486 -13.93 26.45 -28.52
C THR A 486 -15.26 26.06 -29.18
N LEU A 487 -15.84 26.99 -29.92
CA LEU A 487 -17.09 26.77 -30.65
C LEU A 487 -16.78 26.05 -31.96
N GLU A 488 -17.42 24.89 -32.19
CA GLU A 488 -17.41 24.26 -33.50
C GLU A 488 -18.49 24.87 -34.39
N THR A 489 -19.74 24.88 -33.92
CA THR A 489 -20.86 25.46 -34.68
C THR A 489 -22.08 25.72 -33.79
N LYS A 490 -23.10 26.38 -34.36
CA LYS A 490 -24.42 26.60 -33.76
C LYS A 490 -25.47 25.94 -34.65
N VAL A 491 -26.33 25.11 -34.05
CA VAL A 491 -27.38 24.38 -34.75
C VAL A 491 -28.74 24.63 -34.14
N ILE A 492 -29.81 24.38 -34.89
CA ILE A 492 -31.17 24.53 -34.38
C ILE A 492 -31.65 23.20 -33.78
N GLY A 493 -31.95 23.22 -32.48
CA GLY A 493 -32.57 22.13 -31.75
C GLY A 493 -31.70 20.88 -31.58
N GLU A 494 -32.22 19.93 -30.79
CA GLU A 494 -31.54 18.68 -30.42
C GLU A 494 -31.21 17.80 -31.63
N ARG A 495 -32.19 17.63 -32.52
CA ARG A 495 -32.08 16.80 -33.71
C ARG A 495 -31.04 17.34 -34.69
N GLY A 496 -30.93 18.67 -34.79
CA GLY A 496 -29.90 19.32 -35.61
C GLY A 496 -28.49 19.06 -35.06
N ALA A 497 -28.32 19.07 -33.73
CA ALA A 497 -27.06 18.74 -33.09
C ALA A 497 -26.62 17.30 -33.32
N LEU A 498 -27.51 16.35 -33.08
CA LEU A 498 -27.24 14.93 -33.34
C LEU A 498 -26.87 14.70 -34.81
N SER A 499 -27.67 15.20 -35.75
CA SER A 499 -27.42 15.04 -37.20
C SER A 499 -26.05 15.61 -37.62
N TYR A 500 -25.66 16.77 -37.08
CA TYR A 500 -24.35 17.35 -37.34
C TYR A 500 -23.21 16.50 -36.77
N MET A 501 -23.34 16.04 -35.52
CA MET A 501 -22.35 15.21 -34.83
C MET A 501 -22.18 13.84 -35.50
N GLU A 502 -23.28 13.20 -35.92
CA GLU A 502 -23.25 11.98 -36.74
C GLU A 502 -22.49 12.21 -38.06
N LYS A 503 -22.71 13.35 -38.72
CA LYS A 503 -22.01 13.71 -39.95
C LYS A 503 -20.51 13.88 -39.73
N LEU A 504 -20.08 14.47 -38.61
CA LEU A 504 -18.66 14.54 -38.25
C LEU A 504 -18.04 13.15 -38.14
N ILE A 505 -18.69 12.23 -37.41
CA ILE A 505 -18.24 10.84 -37.23
C ILE A 505 -18.13 10.13 -38.58
N LYS A 506 -19.19 10.19 -39.40
CA LYS A 506 -19.24 9.54 -40.73
C LYS A 506 -18.17 10.10 -41.67
N ASN A 507 -17.93 11.41 -41.66
CA ASN A 507 -16.94 12.03 -42.52
C ASN A 507 -15.52 11.66 -42.13
N GLU A 508 -15.22 11.56 -40.83
CA GLU A 508 -13.91 11.09 -40.37
C GLU A 508 -13.72 9.60 -40.71
N GLY A 509 -14.73 8.76 -40.47
CA GLY A 509 -14.69 7.32 -40.79
C GLY A 509 -14.61 6.98 -42.28
N LYS A 510 -14.95 7.92 -43.18
CA LYS A 510 -14.71 7.78 -44.63
C LYS A 510 -13.22 7.90 -44.96
N LYS A 511 -12.51 8.80 -44.28
CA LYS A 511 -11.10 9.11 -44.51
C LYS A 511 -10.19 8.10 -43.81
N ASN A 512 -10.48 7.80 -42.54
CA ASN A 512 -9.61 7.04 -41.66
C ASN A 512 -10.37 5.87 -41.02
N SER A 513 -9.65 4.83 -40.60
CA SER A 513 -10.16 3.92 -39.58
C SER A 513 -10.06 4.63 -38.24
N ILE A 514 -11.13 4.65 -37.44
CA ILE A 514 -11.18 5.42 -36.19
C ILE A 514 -11.65 4.59 -35.01
N ILE A 515 -11.18 4.95 -33.82
CA ILE A 515 -11.74 4.56 -32.54
C ILE A 515 -12.72 5.66 -32.13
N LEU A 516 -13.95 5.28 -31.81
CA LEU A 516 -15.01 6.16 -31.34
C LEU A 516 -15.28 5.91 -29.86
N TYR A 517 -15.29 6.99 -29.08
CA TYR A 517 -15.79 7.03 -27.72
C TYR A 517 -17.03 7.91 -27.68
N THR A 518 -18.02 7.55 -26.86
CA THR A 518 -19.15 8.44 -26.58
C THR A 518 -19.19 8.78 -25.10
N ALA A 519 -19.77 9.91 -24.74
CA ALA A 519 -19.90 10.32 -23.35
C ALA A 519 -21.21 11.04 -23.09
N TRP A 520 -21.69 10.92 -21.86
CA TRP A 520 -22.93 11.54 -21.41
C TRP A 520 -22.84 11.90 -19.93
N GLY A 521 -23.58 12.91 -19.51
CA GLY A 521 -23.77 13.26 -18.11
C GLY A 521 -25.04 14.06 -17.96
N GLY A 522 -25.86 13.74 -16.98
CA GLY A 522 -27.16 14.38 -16.79
C GLY A 522 -28.28 13.35 -16.71
N SER A 523 -29.31 13.54 -17.52
CA SER A 523 -30.53 12.75 -17.48
C SER A 523 -30.50 11.59 -18.49
N ASN A 524 -31.57 10.80 -18.52
CA ASN A 524 -31.77 9.77 -19.54
C ASN A 524 -31.75 10.33 -20.98
N GLN A 525 -32.03 11.63 -21.17
CA GLN A 525 -31.96 12.26 -22.49
C GLN A 525 -30.52 12.32 -23.01
N GLU A 526 -29.56 12.74 -22.18
CA GLU A 526 -28.15 12.79 -22.56
C GLU A 526 -27.58 11.39 -22.83
N LEU A 527 -28.00 10.40 -22.03
CA LEU A 527 -27.67 8.99 -22.27
C LEU A 527 -28.20 8.53 -23.64
N HIS A 528 -29.48 8.79 -23.93
CA HIS A 528 -30.09 8.45 -25.20
C HIS A 528 -29.38 9.10 -26.40
N ASN A 529 -28.97 10.36 -26.25
CA ASN A 529 -28.22 11.07 -27.28
C ASN A 529 -26.84 10.43 -27.54
N ALA A 530 -26.12 10.03 -26.48
CA ALA A 530 -24.86 9.30 -26.62
C ALA A 530 -25.06 7.91 -27.25
N ASP A 531 -26.20 7.25 -27.01
CA ASP A 531 -26.60 6.01 -27.70
C ASP A 531 -26.81 6.22 -29.20
N ILE A 532 -27.44 7.32 -29.61
CA ILE A 532 -27.59 7.67 -31.04
C ILE A 532 -26.21 7.85 -31.69
N LEU A 533 -25.32 8.62 -31.07
CA LEU A 533 -23.97 8.82 -31.59
C LEU A 533 -23.19 7.51 -31.68
N LYS A 534 -23.35 6.61 -30.70
CA LYS A 534 -22.75 5.26 -30.74
C LYS A 534 -23.22 4.48 -31.96
N LYS A 535 -24.53 4.46 -32.26
CA LYS A 535 -25.10 3.71 -33.40
C LYS A 535 -24.52 4.13 -34.74
N THR A 536 -24.00 5.35 -34.85
CA THR A 536 -23.28 5.82 -36.05
C THR A 536 -22.09 4.93 -36.42
N SER A 537 -21.47 4.26 -35.45
CA SER A 537 -20.38 3.30 -35.72
C SER A 537 -20.85 2.01 -36.37
N GLU A 538 -22.11 1.59 -36.15
CA GLU A 538 -22.67 0.34 -36.66
C GLU A 538 -22.79 0.37 -38.20
N ASP A 539 -22.90 1.57 -38.79
CA ASP A 539 -22.98 1.82 -40.23
C ASP A 539 -21.63 1.60 -40.96
N SER A 540 -20.51 1.42 -40.26
CA SER A 540 -19.18 1.35 -40.89
C SER A 540 -18.18 0.49 -40.13
N ARG A 541 -17.63 -0.54 -40.81
CA ARG A 541 -16.53 -1.38 -40.28
C ARG A 541 -15.24 -0.60 -39.99
N LYS A 542 -15.09 0.62 -40.51
CA LYS A 542 -13.93 1.49 -40.23
C LYS A 542 -14.03 2.19 -38.87
N ILE A 543 -15.19 2.18 -38.22
CA ILE A 543 -15.45 2.87 -36.96
C ILE A 543 -15.61 1.82 -35.87
N GLU A 544 -14.63 1.72 -34.96
CA GLU A 544 -14.74 0.88 -33.78
C GLU A 544 -15.26 1.71 -32.61
N HIS A 545 -16.49 1.48 -32.17
CA HIS A 545 -16.94 2.03 -30.88
C HIS A 545 -16.28 1.23 -29.75
N ARG A 546 -15.48 1.92 -28.94
CA ARG A 546 -14.67 1.26 -27.89
C ARG A 546 -15.33 1.32 -26.53
N SER A 547 -15.90 2.46 -26.14
CA SER A 547 -16.59 2.58 -24.86
C SER A 547 -17.50 3.81 -24.83
N ARG A 548 -18.43 3.79 -23.87
CA ARG A 548 -19.23 4.95 -23.48
C ARG A 548 -18.90 5.35 -22.04
N PHE A 549 -18.57 6.61 -21.83
CA PHE A 549 -18.23 7.17 -20.53
C PHE A 549 -19.42 7.91 -19.91
N GLU A 550 -19.59 7.78 -18.60
CA GLU A 550 -20.46 8.66 -17.81
C GLU A 550 -19.58 9.76 -17.19
N ILE A 551 -19.90 11.01 -17.52
CA ILE A 551 -19.16 12.19 -17.08
C ILE A 551 -19.23 12.30 -15.57
N GLY A 552 -18.07 12.45 -14.93
CA GLY A 552 -17.92 12.54 -13.49
C GLY A 552 -18.28 13.91 -12.92
N PRO A 553 -18.40 13.99 -11.57
CA PRO A 553 -18.65 15.22 -10.83
C PRO A 553 -17.81 16.42 -11.27
N THR A 554 -16.49 16.24 -11.44
CA THR A 554 -15.58 17.35 -11.77
C THR A 554 -15.94 18.01 -13.09
N ILE A 555 -16.05 17.22 -14.16
CA ILE A 555 -16.39 17.74 -15.49
C ILE A 555 -17.85 18.20 -15.53
N GLY A 556 -18.76 17.43 -14.94
CA GLY A 556 -20.19 17.75 -14.87
C GLY A 556 -20.49 19.09 -14.19
N SER A 557 -19.65 19.50 -13.24
CA SER A 557 -19.76 20.80 -12.55
C SER A 557 -19.58 22.00 -13.49
N HIS A 558 -18.81 21.82 -14.56
CA HIS A 558 -18.53 22.88 -15.55
C HIS A 558 -19.31 22.68 -16.85
N SER A 559 -19.63 21.46 -17.24
CA SER A 559 -20.39 21.21 -18.46
C SER A 559 -21.91 21.33 -18.25
N GLY A 560 -22.38 21.08 -17.02
CA GLY A 560 -23.78 20.74 -16.79
C GLY A 560 -24.18 19.46 -17.56
N PRO A 561 -25.49 19.22 -17.76
CA PRO A 561 -25.95 18.15 -18.63
C PRO A 561 -25.35 18.25 -20.04
N VAL A 562 -24.71 17.17 -20.48
CA VAL A 562 -23.84 17.11 -21.65
C VAL A 562 -23.89 15.75 -22.32
N TYR A 563 -23.70 15.73 -23.63
CA TYR A 563 -23.31 14.53 -24.36
C TYR A 563 -22.30 14.88 -25.45
N GLY A 564 -21.49 13.91 -25.82
CA GLY A 564 -20.40 14.12 -26.75
C GLY A 564 -19.77 12.84 -27.25
N PHE A 565 -18.74 13.00 -28.07
CA PHE A 565 -17.93 11.90 -28.56
C PHE A 565 -16.49 12.33 -28.78
N GLY A 566 -15.62 11.33 -28.75
CA GLY A 566 -14.21 11.41 -29.09
C GLY A 566 -13.89 10.53 -30.27
N MET A 567 -12.99 10.98 -31.13
CA MET A 567 -12.45 10.16 -32.21
C MET A 567 -10.93 10.20 -32.19
N ILE A 568 -10.33 9.05 -32.43
CA ILE A 568 -8.89 8.88 -32.59
C ILE A 568 -8.65 8.08 -33.86
N SER A 569 -7.79 8.56 -34.75
CA SER A 569 -7.42 7.82 -35.95
C SER A 569 -6.56 6.61 -35.59
N LYS A 570 -6.90 5.43 -36.09
CA LYS A 570 -6.05 4.24 -35.98
C LYS A 570 -4.88 4.41 -36.93
N ILE A 571 -3.66 4.49 -36.40
CA ILE A 571 -2.44 4.47 -37.21
C ILE A 571 -2.35 3.10 -37.91
N ARG A 572 -1.93 3.10 -39.17
CA ARG A 572 -1.65 1.88 -39.95
C ARG A 572 -0.27 1.34 -39.61
#